data_AF-F9WAA6-F1
#
_entry.id   AF-F9WAA6-F1
#
_cell.length_a   1.000
_cell.length_b   1.000
_cell.length_c   1.000
_cell.angle_alpha   90.00
_cell.angle_beta   90.00
_cell.angle_gamma   90.00
#
_symmetry.space_group_name_H-M   'P 1'
#
loop_
_entity.id
_entity.type
_entity.pdbx_description
1 polymer ?
#
loop_
_entity_poly.entity_id
_entity_poly.type
_entity_poly.pdbx_seq_one_letter_code
_entity_poly.pdbx_strand_id
1 'polypeptide(L)'
;MEVWKRMLLFLFLVESVNATPGYNKEVFDKLCEITRRASSSLSSARSNAVANKSLYEAIYGTVDSAQFAENGDIFLGTACGIYSHGRGEVCSYKSGVLGGSGKNGCFADSLFGTFLCVCTNGHREDKDLCGIGEVGGGELWSGWGGQGLGEKTELFKKVWEKIKEICTDKTGRKLGGEVQLDFLKTSVDNLRRSLNHHNSVYFYLGGIGASHCTGVISGDACVAYKESVTGTANILWADKINEAIESLKTVRSKAKKSASLAGITGSPAANMVPGENVVLEERNEPASHKTNDQQESEITQTQTATTAGHSEGEKSRGKRSTQISQETEISPLTLEHEEGSPTTKPQWLLMAALLI
;
A
#
# COMPACT_ATOMS: atom_id res chain seq x y z
N MET A 1 -17.73 45.64 30.99
CA MET A 1 -16.68 44.59 30.82
C MET A 1 -17.25 43.17 30.69
N GLU A 2 -18.47 42.88 31.14
CA GLU A 2 -19.05 41.51 31.05
C GLU A 2 -19.49 41.08 29.65
N VAL A 3 -19.82 42.02 28.77
CA VAL A 3 -20.29 41.71 27.40
C VAL A 3 -19.18 41.11 26.53
N TRP A 4 -17.93 41.53 26.74
CA TRP A 4 -16.76 41.01 26.03
C TRP A 4 -16.41 39.57 26.43
N LYS A 5 -16.66 39.21 27.70
CA LYS A 5 -16.42 37.86 28.22
C LYS A 5 -17.40 36.83 27.64
N ARG A 6 -18.63 37.25 27.33
CA ARG A 6 -19.62 36.42 26.63
C ARG A 6 -19.30 36.28 25.14
N MET A 7 -18.77 37.31 24.50
CA MET A 7 -18.35 37.26 23.09
C MET A 7 -17.14 36.34 22.87
N LEU A 8 -16.20 36.26 23.82
CA LEU A 8 -15.10 35.29 23.79
C LEU A 8 -15.57 33.83 24.00
N LEU A 9 -16.62 33.59 24.79
CA LEU A 9 -17.19 32.25 24.97
C LEU A 9 -17.88 31.71 23.71
N PHE A 10 -18.45 32.58 22.87
CA PHE A 10 -19.00 32.17 21.57
C PHE A 10 -17.93 31.92 20.50
N LEU A 11 -16.72 32.49 20.63
CA LEU A 11 -15.59 32.25 19.73
C LEU A 11 -14.81 30.96 20.04
N PHE A 12 -15.01 30.35 21.21
CA PHE A 12 -14.47 29.02 21.55
C PHE A 12 -15.44 27.86 21.30
N LEU A 13 -16.67 28.16 20.85
CA LEU A 13 -17.44 27.21 20.04
C LEU A 13 -16.89 27.26 18.61
N VAL A 14 -15.58 27.02 18.48
CA VAL A 14 -15.05 26.41 17.27
C VAL A 14 -15.81 25.11 17.19
N GLU A 15 -16.83 25.11 16.35
CA GLU A 15 -17.50 23.93 15.89
C GLU A 15 -16.38 22.95 15.54
N SER A 16 -16.13 22.00 16.45
CA SER A 16 -15.51 20.75 16.09
C SER A 16 -16.51 20.15 15.12
N VAL A 17 -16.40 20.57 13.86
CA VAL A 17 -17.06 19.95 12.73
C VAL A 17 -16.68 18.51 12.89
N ASN A 18 -17.62 17.72 13.40
CA ASN A 18 -17.47 16.28 13.49
C ASN A 18 -17.43 15.85 12.04
N ALA A 19 -16.22 15.91 11.45
CA ALA A 19 -15.94 15.37 10.15
C ALA A 19 -16.50 13.97 10.19
N THR A 20 -17.51 13.73 9.37
CA THR A 20 -18.10 12.40 9.21
C THR A 20 -16.92 11.44 9.08
N PRO A 21 -16.80 10.43 9.96
CA PRO A 21 -15.67 9.53 9.95
C PRO A 21 -15.49 9.01 8.52
N GLY A 22 -14.30 9.20 7.95
CA GLY A 22 -13.99 8.70 6.62
C GLY A 22 -14.38 7.23 6.51
N TYR A 23 -14.98 6.83 5.38
CA TYR A 23 -15.51 5.48 5.16
C TYR A 23 -14.52 4.37 5.54
N ASN A 24 -13.23 4.62 5.38
CA ASN A 24 -12.14 3.67 5.61
C ASN A 24 -11.28 4.00 6.82
N LYS A 25 -11.71 4.90 7.71
CA LYS A 25 -10.87 5.32 8.86
C LYS A 25 -10.48 4.15 9.77
N GLU A 26 -11.41 3.26 10.12
CA GLU A 26 -11.11 2.10 10.96
C GLU A 26 -10.14 1.12 10.27
N VAL A 27 -10.33 0.90 8.97
CA VAL A 27 -9.45 0.09 8.13
C VAL A 27 -8.05 0.71 8.08
N PHE A 28 -7.97 2.02 7.88
CA PHE A 28 -6.72 2.78 7.90
C PHE A 28 -5.99 2.65 9.22
N ASP A 29 -6.67 2.81 10.36
CA ASP A 29 -6.07 2.69 11.69
C ASP A 29 -5.44 1.29 11.89
N LYS A 30 -6.12 0.22 11.46
CA LYS A 30 -5.59 -1.16 11.51
C LYS A 30 -4.37 -1.34 10.59
N LEU A 31 -4.45 -0.84 9.36
CA LEU A 31 -3.33 -0.91 8.40
C LEU A 31 -2.11 -0.11 8.88
N CYS A 32 -2.31 1.08 9.47
CA CYS A 32 -1.26 1.86 10.09
C CYS A 32 -0.57 1.08 11.22
N GLU A 33 -1.34 0.43 12.09
CA GLU A 33 -0.76 -0.35 13.18
C GLU A 33 0.12 -1.48 12.65
N ILE A 34 -0.38 -2.24 11.67
CA ILE A 34 0.37 -3.33 11.03
C ILE A 34 1.64 -2.78 10.38
N THR A 35 1.52 -1.72 9.59
CA THR A 35 2.65 -1.11 8.84
C THR A 35 3.73 -0.60 9.77
N ARG A 36 3.36 0.08 10.86
CA ARG A 36 4.30 0.54 11.88
C ARG A 36 5.07 -0.62 12.52
N ARG A 37 4.36 -1.68 12.90
CA ARG A 37 4.96 -2.86 13.54
C ARG A 37 5.82 -3.67 12.55
N ALA A 38 5.38 -3.82 11.31
CA ALA A 38 6.12 -4.47 10.24
C ALA A 38 7.41 -3.70 9.92
N SER A 39 7.34 -2.38 9.77
CA SER A 39 8.51 -1.51 9.52
C SER A 39 9.52 -1.56 10.66
N SER A 40 9.05 -1.53 11.91
CA SER A 40 9.93 -1.70 13.07
C SER A 40 10.58 -3.09 13.10
N SER A 41 9.84 -4.15 12.74
CA SER A 41 10.38 -5.50 12.64
C SER A 41 11.41 -5.62 11.50
N LEU A 42 11.17 -4.96 10.36
CA LEU A 42 12.07 -4.93 9.21
C LEU A 42 13.43 -4.32 9.59
N SER A 43 13.41 -3.21 10.34
CA SER A 43 14.62 -2.55 10.84
C SER A 43 15.45 -3.45 11.76
N SER A 44 14.78 -4.35 12.51
CA SER A 44 15.42 -5.30 13.42
C SER A 44 15.86 -6.59 12.72
N ALA A 45 15.28 -6.92 11.56
CA ALA A 45 15.50 -8.15 10.83
C ALA A 45 16.72 -8.10 9.90
N ARG A 46 17.55 -7.05 9.91
CA ARG A 46 18.68 -6.87 8.97
C ARG A 46 19.65 -8.05 8.88
N SER A 47 19.84 -8.79 9.97
CA SER A 47 20.70 -9.98 10.02
C SER A 47 19.99 -11.29 9.62
N ASN A 48 18.67 -11.28 9.42
CA ASN A 48 17.89 -12.42 8.96
C ASN A 48 17.37 -12.13 7.55
N ALA A 49 18.10 -12.62 6.54
CA ALA A 49 17.80 -12.36 5.13
C ALA A 49 16.36 -12.76 4.71
N VAL A 50 15.85 -13.89 5.22
CA VAL A 50 14.50 -14.37 4.92
C VAL A 50 13.46 -13.41 5.49
N ALA A 51 13.55 -13.10 6.79
CA ALA A 51 12.60 -12.19 7.43
C ALA A 51 12.67 -10.77 6.86
N ASN A 52 13.88 -10.29 6.55
CA ASN A 52 14.08 -8.98 5.92
C ASN A 52 13.39 -8.92 4.56
N LYS A 53 13.64 -9.90 3.68
CA LYS A 53 13.01 -9.99 2.37
C LYS A 53 11.48 -10.07 2.47
N SER A 54 10.95 -10.99 3.27
CA SER A 54 9.50 -11.17 3.39
C SER A 54 8.80 -9.92 3.96
N LEU A 55 9.39 -9.24 4.95
CA LEU A 55 8.83 -7.97 5.46
C LEU A 55 8.91 -6.84 4.43
N TYR A 56 10.02 -6.73 3.70
CA TYR A 56 10.16 -5.72 2.66
C TYR A 56 9.11 -5.93 1.57
N GLU A 57 8.97 -7.16 1.06
CA GLU A 57 7.99 -7.49 0.04
C GLU A 57 6.54 -7.36 0.53
N ALA A 58 6.26 -7.60 1.82
CA ALA A 58 4.94 -7.35 2.39
C ALA A 58 4.58 -5.85 2.40
N ILE A 59 5.55 -4.98 2.70
CA ILE A 59 5.32 -3.54 2.79
C ILE A 59 5.26 -2.92 1.39
N TYR A 60 6.25 -3.25 0.56
CA TYR A 60 6.57 -2.55 -0.68
C TYR A 60 6.30 -3.38 -1.94
N GLY A 61 5.81 -4.61 -1.82
CA GLY A 61 5.50 -5.47 -2.96
C GLY A 61 6.72 -6.15 -3.59
N THR A 62 6.49 -6.82 -4.71
CA THR A 62 7.49 -7.66 -5.39
C THR A 62 7.74 -7.17 -6.81
N VAL A 63 8.93 -7.47 -7.34
CA VAL A 63 9.33 -7.11 -8.72
C VAL A 63 8.41 -7.73 -9.77
N ASP A 64 7.84 -8.91 -9.49
CA ASP A 64 6.91 -9.58 -10.41
C ASP A 64 5.52 -8.92 -10.41
N SER A 65 5.12 -8.26 -9.32
CA SER A 65 3.83 -7.58 -9.12
C SER A 65 4.03 -6.07 -9.10
N ALA A 66 3.21 -5.29 -8.38
CA ALA A 66 3.51 -3.89 -8.14
C ALA A 66 4.56 -3.78 -7.01
N GLN A 67 5.73 -3.21 -7.34
CA GLN A 67 6.74 -2.83 -6.38
C GLN A 67 6.72 -1.32 -6.19
N PHE A 68 6.85 -0.90 -4.94
CA PHE A 68 6.81 0.50 -4.55
C PHE A 68 8.13 0.88 -3.87
N ALA A 69 8.73 1.98 -4.28
CA ALA A 69 9.90 2.52 -3.59
C ALA A 69 9.47 3.34 -2.37
N GLU A 70 10.39 3.56 -1.43
CA GLU A 70 10.12 4.31 -0.19
C GLU A 70 9.70 5.77 -0.46
N ASN A 71 10.16 6.34 -1.57
CA ASN A 71 9.80 7.68 -2.05
C ASN A 71 8.44 7.74 -2.77
N GLY A 72 7.75 6.60 -2.91
CA GLY A 72 6.44 6.51 -3.56
C GLY A 72 6.49 6.25 -5.07
N ASP A 73 7.67 6.05 -5.68
CA ASP A 73 7.73 5.58 -7.07
C ASP A 73 7.14 4.17 -7.20
N ILE A 74 6.51 3.89 -8.34
CA ILE A 74 5.79 2.63 -8.60
C ILE A 74 6.40 1.95 -9.82
N PHE A 75 6.75 0.67 -9.64
CA PHE A 75 7.24 -0.21 -10.69
C PHE A 75 6.25 -1.34 -10.86
N LEU A 76 5.71 -1.49 -12.08
CA LEU A 76 4.78 -2.56 -12.40
C LEU A 76 5.54 -3.71 -13.04
N GLY A 77 5.56 -4.83 -12.34
CA GLY A 77 6.08 -6.10 -12.83
C GLY A 77 5.21 -6.71 -13.91
N THR A 78 5.77 -7.71 -14.60
CA THR A 78 5.11 -8.38 -15.71
C THR A 78 3.82 -9.10 -15.31
N ALA A 79 3.70 -9.56 -14.05
CA ALA A 79 2.49 -10.24 -13.59
C ALA A 79 1.31 -9.28 -13.45
N CYS A 80 1.54 -7.97 -13.34
CA CYS A 80 0.44 -7.00 -13.31
C CYS A 80 -0.26 -6.80 -14.64
N GLY A 81 0.26 -7.36 -15.73
CA GLY A 81 -0.32 -7.16 -17.05
C GLY A 81 -0.06 -5.75 -17.58
N ILE A 82 0.13 -5.67 -18.90
CA ILE A 82 0.40 -4.42 -19.61
C ILE A 82 -0.83 -3.50 -19.71
N TYR A 83 -2.02 -3.99 -19.34
CA TYR A 83 -3.29 -3.27 -19.48
C TYR A 83 -3.91 -2.88 -18.13
N SER A 84 -3.34 -3.33 -17.00
CA SER A 84 -3.91 -3.07 -15.68
C SER A 84 -3.55 -1.66 -15.20
N HIS A 85 -4.34 -0.69 -15.63
CA HIS A 85 -4.15 0.73 -15.30
C HIS A 85 -5.31 1.29 -14.48
N GLY A 86 -6.48 0.64 -14.54
CA GLY A 86 -7.63 1.03 -13.74
C GLY A 86 -7.46 0.63 -12.28
N ARG A 87 -8.04 1.44 -11.39
CA ARG A 87 -8.13 1.13 -9.96
C ARG A 87 -8.74 -0.25 -9.72
N GLY A 88 -9.85 -0.55 -10.39
CA GLY A 88 -10.54 -1.84 -10.24
C GLY A 88 -9.66 -3.04 -10.62
N GLU A 89 -8.72 -2.88 -11.56
CA GLU A 89 -7.85 -3.97 -12.01
C GLU A 89 -6.72 -4.24 -11.02
N VAL A 90 -6.11 -3.19 -10.46
CA VAL A 90 -5.00 -3.34 -9.52
C VAL A 90 -5.43 -3.50 -8.07
N CYS A 91 -6.65 -3.09 -7.71
CA CYS A 91 -7.20 -3.20 -6.35
C CYS A 91 -8.14 -4.41 -6.16
N SER A 92 -8.58 -5.06 -7.24
CA SER A 92 -9.37 -6.28 -7.15
C SER A 92 -8.62 -7.47 -7.73
N TYR A 93 -8.39 -8.48 -6.89
CA TYR A 93 -8.04 -9.80 -7.39
C TYR A 93 -9.17 -10.32 -8.27
N LYS A 94 -8.89 -10.70 -9.51
CA LYS A 94 -9.81 -11.49 -10.33
C LYS A 94 -9.17 -12.85 -10.59
N SER A 95 -9.96 -13.92 -10.50
CA SER A 95 -9.61 -15.14 -11.22
C SER A 95 -9.51 -14.81 -12.69
N GLY A 96 -8.36 -15.03 -13.32
CA GLY A 96 -8.21 -14.87 -14.77
C GLY A 96 -9.31 -15.66 -15.47
N VAL A 97 -10.29 -14.96 -16.01
CA VAL A 97 -11.27 -15.53 -16.95
C VAL A 97 -10.65 -15.32 -18.33
N LEU A 98 -10.30 -16.44 -18.96
CA LEU A 98 -10.05 -16.67 -20.39
C LEU A 98 -9.78 -15.40 -21.22
N GLY A 99 -8.50 -15.00 -21.30
CA GLY A 99 -8.03 -14.06 -22.34
C GLY A 99 -7.08 -12.95 -21.87
N GLY A 100 -7.04 -12.63 -20.57
CA GLY A 100 -6.08 -11.67 -20.01
C GLY A 100 -4.88 -12.37 -19.37
N SER A 101 -3.66 -12.08 -19.85
CA SER A 101 -2.41 -12.72 -19.41
C SER A 101 -1.84 -12.20 -18.07
N GLY A 102 -2.61 -11.41 -17.30
CA GLY A 102 -2.14 -10.75 -16.08
C GLY A 102 -2.86 -11.22 -14.80
N LYS A 103 -2.13 -11.22 -13.69
CA LYS A 103 -2.66 -11.35 -12.33
C LYS A 103 -3.24 -10.00 -11.91
N ASN A 104 -4.58 -9.90 -11.87
CA ASN A 104 -5.26 -8.72 -11.30
C ASN A 104 -5.00 -8.63 -9.78
N GLY A 105 -5.11 -7.44 -9.20
CA GLY A 105 -4.93 -7.21 -7.77
C GLY A 105 -3.50 -6.85 -7.35
N CYS A 106 -2.66 -6.34 -8.25
CA CYS A 106 -1.26 -6.06 -7.93
C CYS A 106 -1.02 -5.08 -6.77
N PHE A 107 -1.86 -4.06 -6.62
CA PHE A 107 -1.71 -3.13 -5.51
C PHE A 107 -2.13 -3.81 -4.20
N ALA A 108 -3.10 -4.73 -4.25
CA ALA A 108 -3.50 -5.54 -3.12
C ALA A 108 -2.42 -6.51 -2.61
N ASP A 109 -1.30 -6.70 -3.34
CA ASP A 109 -0.21 -7.60 -2.94
C ASP A 109 0.70 -7.05 -1.84
N SER A 110 0.61 -5.76 -1.56
CA SER A 110 1.46 -5.06 -0.59
C SER A 110 0.62 -4.17 0.33
N LEU A 111 1.15 -3.85 1.51
CA LEU A 111 0.53 -2.88 2.40
C LEU A 111 0.44 -1.50 1.75
N PHE A 112 1.51 -1.06 1.06
CA PHE A 112 1.52 0.23 0.39
C PHE A 112 0.44 0.30 -0.69
N GLY A 113 0.42 -0.63 -1.65
CA GLY A 113 -0.64 -0.65 -2.66
C GLY A 113 -2.05 -0.78 -2.05
N THR A 114 -2.21 -1.54 -0.96
CA THR A 114 -3.47 -1.62 -0.21
C THR A 114 -3.92 -0.25 0.30
N PHE A 115 -3.01 0.54 0.88
CA PHE A 115 -3.33 1.91 1.28
C PHE A 115 -3.77 2.78 0.11
N LEU A 116 -3.08 2.72 -1.03
CA LEU A 116 -3.47 3.48 -2.20
C LEU A 116 -4.90 3.14 -2.64
N CYS A 117 -5.24 1.85 -2.63
CA CYS A 117 -6.58 1.36 -2.98
C CYS A 117 -7.68 1.82 -2.02
N VAL A 118 -7.42 1.93 -0.71
CA VAL A 118 -8.46 2.31 0.27
C VAL A 118 -8.48 3.82 0.58
N CYS A 119 -7.37 4.54 0.38
CA CYS A 119 -7.25 5.94 0.79
C CYS A 119 -7.28 6.96 -0.36
N THR A 120 -7.07 6.54 -1.61
CA THR A 120 -7.11 7.48 -2.74
C THR A 120 -8.54 7.73 -3.18
N ASN A 121 -8.94 8.99 -3.33
CA ASN A 121 -10.28 9.34 -3.77
C ASN A 121 -10.54 8.87 -5.21
N GLY A 122 -11.68 8.21 -5.44
CA GLY A 122 -12.13 7.84 -6.79
C GLY A 122 -13.32 8.65 -7.26
N HIS A 123 -14.12 9.14 -6.30
CA HIS A 123 -15.33 9.90 -6.53
C HIS A 123 -15.24 11.28 -5.86
N ARG A 124 -15.90 12.29 -6.43
CA ARG A 124 -15.82 13.68 -5.93
C ARG A 124 -16.46 13.89 -4.56
N GLU A 125 -17.43 13.05 -4.23
CA GLU A 125 -18.13 13.10 -2.94
C GLU A 125 -17.36 12.39 -1.83
N ASP A 126 -16.41 11.51 -2.19
CA ASP A 126 -15.52 10.87 -1.24
C ASP A 126 -14.51 11.90 -0.76
N LYS A 127 -14.77 12.49 0.40
CA LYS A 127 -13.81 13.33 1.10
C LYS A 127 -13.19 12.52 2.22
N ASP A 128 -11.86 12.58 2.29
CA ASP A 128 -11.10 12.07 3.41
C ASP A 128 -11.39 10.60 3.77
N LEU A 129 -11.30 9.71 2.77
CA LEU A 129 -11.64 8.29 2.93
C LEU A 129 -10.99 7.63 4.16
N CYS A 130 -9.74 7.97 4.44
CA CYS A 130 -8.95 7.38 5.53
C CYS A 130 -8.78 8.29 6.76
N GLY A 131 -9.37 9.49 6.80
CA GLY A 131 -9.13 10.43 7.91
C GLY A 131 -7.74 11.07 7.87
N ILE A 132 -7.12 11.19 6.69
CA ILE A 132 -5.79 11.76 6.45
C ILE A 132 -5.83 13.18 5.84
N GLY A 133 -7.02 13.74 5.68
CA GLY A 133 -7.29 15.01 5.01
C GLY A 133 -7.44 14.87 3.50
N GLU A 134 -7.67 16.00 2.83
CA GLU A 134 -7.73 16.05 1.36
C GLU A 134 -6.32 16.00 0.77
N VAL A 135 -5.97 14.86 0.16
CA VAL A 135 -4.67 14.65 -0.49
C VAL A 135 -4.83 14.67 -2.01
N GLY A 136 -3.91 15.34 -2.70
CA GLY A 136 -3.90 15.35 -4.18
C GLY A 136 -4.70 16.46 -4.85
N GLY A 137 -5.20 17.45 -4.09
CA GLY A 137 -5.81 18.66 -4.68
C GLY A 137 -7.05 18.38 -5.55
N GLY A 138 -7.86 17.38 -5.18
CA GLY A 138 -9.06 16.98 -5.92
C GLY A 138 -8.82 16.04 -7.09
N GLU A 139 -7.57 15.61 -7.33
CA GLU A 139 -7.29 14.54 -8.30
C GLU A 139 -7.98 13.24 -7.87
N LEU A 140 -8.55 12.55 -8.87
CA LEU A 140 -9.28 11.30 -8.66
C LEU A 140 -8.58 10.13 -9.35
N TRP A 141 -8.73 8.95 -8.76
CA TRP A 141 -8.32 7.68 -9.33
C TRP A 141 -9.47 6.68 -9.25
N SER A 142 -10.06 6.38 -10.40
CA SER A 142 -11.20 5.47 -10.51
C SER A 142 -11.25 4.74 -11.86
N GLY A 143 -12.18 3.80 -11.97
CA GLY A 143 -12.49 3.06 -13.19
C GLY A 143 -11.70 1.75 -13.36
N TRP A 144 -12.00 1.09 -14.47
CA TRP A 144 -11.39 -0.17 -14.92
C TRP A 144 -10.30 0.02 -15.97
N GLY A 145 -10.14 1.23 -16.49
CA GLY A 145 -9.21 1.57 -17.56
C GLY A 145 -9.35 3.06 -17.87
N GLY A 146 -8.42 3.62 -18.64
CA GLY A 146 -8.38 5.05 -18.94
C GLY A 146 -6.98 5.61 -18.78
N GLN A 147 -6.76 6.52 -17.84
CA GLN A 147 -5.45 7.15 -17.66
C GLN A 147 -4.41 6.13 -17.17
N GLY A 148 -3.22 6.13 -17.76
CA GLY A 148 -2.12 5.26 -17.33
C GLY A 148 -1.73 5.56 -15.87
N LEU A 149 -1.30 4.55 -15.13
CA LEU A 149 -0.84 4.70 -13.73
C LEU A 149 0.27 5.76 -13.59
N GLY A 150 1.05 6.01 -14.65
CA GLY A 150 2.05 7.07 -14.71
C GLY A 150 1.48 8.48 -14.54
N GLU A 151 0.24 8.74 -14.97
CA GLU A 151 -0.42 10.05 -14.77
C GLU A 151 -0.86 10.26 -13.32
N LYS A 152 -0.88 9.19 -12.50
CA LYS A 152 -1.28 9.22 -11.09
C LYS A 152 -0.10 9.10 -10.12
N THR A 153 1.14 9.04 -10.62
CA THR A 153 2.33 8.88 -9.78
C THR A 153 2.45 9.98 -8.73
N GLU A 154 2.24 11.25 -9.08
CA GLU A 154 2.33 12.37 -8.13
C GLU A 154 1.21 12.32 -7.07
N LEU A 155 0.00 11.91 -7.46
CA LEU A 155 -1.10 11.66 -6.52
C LEU A 155 -0.71 10.56 -5.51
N PHE A 156 -0.21 9.43 -6.00
CA PHE A 156 0.17 8.30 -5.15
C PHE A 156 1.31 8.63 -4.20
N LYS A 157 2.31 9.41 -4.66
CA LYS A 157 3.39 9.92 -3.81
C LYS A 157 2.85 10.76 -2.66
N LYS A 158 1.99 11.75 -2.94
CA LYS A 158 1.38 12.61 -1.91
C LYS A 158 0.57 11.80 -0.91
N VAL A 159 -0.24 10.85 -1.39
CA VAL A 159 -1.03 9.94 -0.53
C VAL A 159 -0.09 9.13 0.37
N TRP A 160 0.97 8.55 -0.19
CA TRP A 160 1.94 7.77 0.57
C TRP A 160 2.72 8.57 1.59
N GLU A 161 3.17 9.77 1.24
CA GLU A 161 3.84 10.68 2.15
C GLU A 161 2.97 11.00 3.35
N LYS A 162 1.67 11.27 3.11
CA LYS A 162 0.73 11.54 4.19
C LYS A 162 0.48 10.32 5.08
N ILE A 163 0.39 9.13 4.49
CA ILE A 163 0.28 7.87 5.23
C ILE A 163 1.52 7.64 6.09
N LYS A 164 2.72 7.86 5.54
CA LYS A 164 3.98 7.73 6.29
C LYS A 164 4.01 8.68 7.46
N GLU A 165 3.74 9.97 7.25
CA GLU A 165 3.63 10.98 8.32
C GLU A 165 2.74 10.44 9.45
N ILE A 166 1.51 10.03 9.15
CA ILE A 166 0.53 9.65 10.17
C ILE A 166 0.85 8.30 10.83
N CYS A 167 1.22 7.27 10.06
CA CYS A 167 1.46 5.93 10.59
C CYS A 167 2.81 5.80 11.31
N THR A 168 3.79 6.66 11.00
CA THR A 168 5.15 6.57 11.57
C THR A 168 5.47 7.63 12.63
N ASP A 169 4.78 8.78 12.68
CA ASP A 169 5.08 9.86 13.65
C ASP A 169 4.74 9.54 15.10
N LYS A 170 3.99 8.48 15.37
CA LYS A 170 3.67 8.13 16.75
C LYS A 170 4.85 7.43 17.41
N THR A 171 5.54 8.19 18.27
CA THR A 171 6.42 7.86 19.41
C THR A 171 5.90 6.72 20.31
N GLY A 172 5.63 5.57 19.72
CA GLY A 172 5.30 4.35 20.44
C GLY A 172 6.56 3.85 21.13
N ARG A 173 6.45 3.50 22.41
CA ARG A 173 7.51 2.76 23.11
C ARG A 173 7.90 1.57 22.24
N LYS A 174 9.20 1.42 21.97
CA LYS A 174 9.75 0.21 21.35
C LYS A 174 9.48 -0.94 22.30
N LEU A 175 8.40 -1.69 22.07
CA LEU A 175 8.16 -2.95 22.74
C LEU A 175 9.28 -3.90 22.31
N GLY A 176 9.97 -4.49 23.28
CA GLY A 176 11.08 -5.38 22.99
C GLY A 176 10.63 -6.71 22.38
N GLY A 177 11.43 -7.23 21.46
CA GLY A 177 11.54 -8.67 21.20
C GLY A 177 10.27 -9.40 20.76
N GLU A 178 9.92 -10.45 21.50
CA GLU A 178 8.92 -11.47 21.15
C GLU A 178 7.48 -10.94 21.21
N VAL A 179 7.20 -10.12 22.23
CA VAL A 179 5.93 -9.41 22.42
C VAL A 179 5.56 -8.58 21.19
N GLN A 180 6.55 -7.94 20.55
CA GLN A 180 6.31 -7.16 19.33
C GLN A 180 5.83 -8.02 18.15
N LEU A 181 6.40 -9.22 17.99
CA LEU A 181 6.04 -10.14 16.91
C LEU A 181 4.64 -10.73 17.11
N ASP A 182 4.30 -11.06 18.36
CA ASP A 182 2.96 -11.57 18.68
C ASP A 182 1.89 -10.50 18.43
N PHE A 183 2.14 -9.26 18.82
CA PHE A 183 1.23 -8.17 18.49
C PHE A 183 1.07 -7.97 16.98
N LEU A 184 2.17 -8.02 16.21
CA LEU A 184 2.09 -7.92 14.74
C LEU A 184 1.23 -9.05 14.16
N LYS A 185 1.42 -10.30 14.63
CA LYS A 185 0.61 -11.46 14.24
C LYS A 185 -0.88 -11.21 14.55
N THR A 186 -1.18 -10.80 15.78
CA THR A 186 -2.55 -10.52 16.24
C THR A 186 -3.20 -9.41 15.42
N SER A 187 -2.49 -8.32 15.11
CA SER A 187 -3.02 -7.24 14.27
C SER A 187 -3.37 -7.73 12.86
N VAL A 188 -2.52 -8.54 12.25
CA VAL A 188 -2.77 -9.15 10.93
C VAL A 188 -3.98 -10.08 10.97
N ASP A 189 -4.08 -10.95 11.98
CA ASP A 189 -5.19 -11.89 12.13
C ASP A 189 -6.52 -11.18 12.43
N ASN A 190 -6.48 -10.10 13.21
CA ASN A 190 -7.64 -9.24 13.47
C ASN A 190 -8.13 -8.58 12.18
N LEU A 191 -7.23 -8.09 11.33
CA LEU A 191 -7.61 -7.49 10.05
C LEU A 191 -8.30 -8.53 9.16
N ARG A 192 -7.71 -9.72 9.01
CA ARG A 192 -8.28 -10.82 8.22
C ARG A 192 -9.70 -11.18 8.65
N ARG A 193 -9.93 -11.26 9.96
CA ARG A 193 -11.25 -11.53 10.54
C ARG A 193 -12.26 -10.39 10.35
N SER A 194 -11.79 -9.17 10.11
CA SER A 194 -12.65 -8.00 9.89
C SER A 194 -13.00 -7.73 8.43
N LEU A 195 -12.57 -8.58 7.50
CA LEU A 195 -12.92 -8.44 6.10
C LEU A 195 -14.41 -8.73 5.89
N ASN A 196 -15.05 -7.89 5.07
CA ASN A 196 -16.45 -8.06 4.72
C ASN A 196 -16.58 -9.14 3.64
N HIS A 197 -17.39 -10.15 3.90
CA HIS A 197 -17.70 -11.21 2.94
C HIS A 197 -19.10 -10.95 2.36
N HIS A 198 -19.17 -10.30 1.21
CA HIS A 198 -20.46 -9.90 0.61
C HIS A 198 -20.95 -10.88 -0.47
N ASN A 199 -20.04 -11.56 -1.17
CA ASN A 199 -20.34 -12.54 -2.23
C ASN A 199 -19.38 -13.73 -2.09
N SER A 200 -19.79 -14.94 -2.48
CA SER A 200 -19.10 -16.23 -2.28
C SER A 200 -17.77 -16.43 -3.04
N VAL A 201 -17.07 -15.35 -3.38
CA VAL A 201 -15.82 -15.39 -4.16
C VAL A 201 -14.80 -14.36 -3.65
N TYR A 202 -15.24 -13.29 -2.98
CA TYR A 202 -14.37 -12.17 -2.61
C TYR A 202 -14.62 -11.66 -1.20
N PHE A 203 -13.52 -11.32 -0.55
CA PHE A 203 -13.46 -10.59 0.71
C PHE A 203 -13.02 -9.16 0.46
N TYR A 204 -13.69 -8.21 1.10
CA TYR A 204 -13.45 -6.78 0.89
C TYR A 204 -12.83 -6.13 2.12
N LEU A 205 -11.83 -5.29 1.87
CA LEU A 205 -11.22 -4.41 2.85
C LEU A 205 -11.55 -2.96 2.51
N GLY A 206 -12.29 -2.29 3.39
CA GLY A 206 -12.80 -0.94 3.16
C GLY A 206 -14.01 -0.90 2.22
N GLY A 207 -14.52 0.31 2.03
CA GLY A 207 -15.69 0.62 1.21
C GLY A 207 -16.97 -0.08 1.67
N ILE A 208 -17.99 -0.01 0.82
CA ILE A 208 -19.29 -0.67 1.05
C ILE A 208 -19.28 -2.17 0.69
N GLY A 209 -18.19 -2.68 0.09
CA GLY A 209 -17.98 -4.11 -0.15
C GLY A 209 -18.89 -4.76 -1.20
N ALA A 210 -19.61 -3.98 -2.00
CA ALA A 210 -20.58 -4.48 -2.99
C ALA A 210 -20.06 -4.47 -4.45
N SER A 211 -18.87 -3.93 -4.69
CA SER A 211 -18.37 -3.58 -6.02
C SER A 211 -16.89 -3.88 -6.17
N HIS A 212 -16.39 -3.79 -7.40
CA HIS A 212 -15.04 -4.20 -7.76
C HIS A 212 -13.95 -3.16 -7.46
N CYS A 213 -14.10 -2.41 -6.36
CA CYS A 213 -13.14 -1.42 -5.87
C CYS A 213 -12.68 -0.44 -6.96
N THR A 214 -13.63 0.01 -7.78
CA THR A 214 -13.35 0.88 -8.93
C THR A 214 -13.28 2.34 -8.54
N GLY A 215 -13.81 2.71 -7.38
CA GLY A 215 -13.93 4.11 -6.93
C GLY A 215 -14.84 4.97 -7.80
N VAL A 216 -15.66 4.40 -8.69
CA VAL A 216 -16.54 5.16 -9.60
C VAL A 216 -17.74 5.74 -8.87
N ILE A 217 -18.21 5.06 -7.82
CA ILE A 217 -19.27 5.54 -6.94
C ILE A 217 -18.71 5.82 -5.56
N SER A 218 -19.39 6.70 -4.80
CA SER A 218 -19.00 6.98 -3.42
C SER A 218 -18.96 5.70 -2.58
N GLY A 219 -17.90 5.56 -1.77
CA GLY A 219 -17.70 4.39 -0.92
C GLY A 219 -17.18 3.14 -1.65
N ASP A 220 -16.84 3.20 -2.94
CA ASP A 220 -16.21 2.09 -3.70
C ASP A 220 -14.67 2.10 -3.62
N ALA A 221 -14.12 2.73 -2.59
CA ALA A 221 -12.71 2.71 -2.26
C ALA A 221 -12.39 1.50 -1.38
N CYS A 222 -11.95 0.40 -1.99
CA CYS A 222 -11.68 -0.84 -1.27
C CYS A 222 -10.51 -1.64 -1.87
N VAL A 223 -10.21 -2.78 -1.26
CA VAL A 223 -9.44 -3.86 -1.86
C VAL A 223 -10.29 -5.13 -1.85
N ALA A 224 -10.32 -5.86 -2.96
CA ALA A 224 -11.00 -7.15 -3.05
C ALA A 224 -9.96 -8.28 -3.12
N TYR A 225 -10.03 -9.19 -2.16
CA TYR A 225 -9.21 -10.39 -2.05
C TYR A 225 -10.01 -11.61 -2.46
N LYS A 226 -9.42 -12.48 -3.29
CA LYS A 226 -10.07 -13.72 -3.68
C LYS A 226 -10.17 -14.69 -2.49
N GLU A 227 -11.31 -15.35 -2.38
CA GLU A 227 -11.49 -16.49 -1.50
C GLU A 227 -10.57 -17.65 -1.91
N SER A 228 -9.88 -18.20 -0.92
CA SER A 228 -9.05 -19.39 -1.04
C SER A 228 -9.90 -20.65 -1.03
N VAL A 229 -9.29 -21.80 -1.35
CA VAL A 229 -9.96 -23.11 -1.25
C VAL A 229 -10.45 -23.45 0.16
N THR A 230 -9.90 -22.80 1.19
CA THR A 230 -10.28 -23.00 2.59
C THR A 230 -11.38 -22.03 3.07
N GLY A 231 -11.95 -21.24 2.16
CA GLY A 231 -12.99 -20.26 2.50
C GLY A 231 -12.48 -19.02 3.23
N THR A 232 -11.21 -18.64 2.99
CA THR A 232 -10.56 -17.49 3.65
C THR A 232 -9.99 -16.54 2.62
N ALA A 233 -9.85 -15.25 2.96
CA ALA A 233 -9.21 -14.29 2.08
C ALA A 233 -7.72 -14.62 1.85
N ASN A 234 -7.31 -14.72 0.59
CA ASN A 234 -5.90 -14.80 0.23
C ASN A 234 -5.28 -13.39 0.21
N ILE A 235 -4.49 -13.07 1.23
CA ILE A 235 -3.84 -11.77 1.42
C ILE A 235 -2.32 -11.97 1.45
N LEU A 236 -1.65 -11.73 0.32
CA LEU A 236 -0.24 -12.10 0.16
C LEU A 236 0.71 -11.35 1.10
N TRP A 237 0.53 -10.05 1.30
CA TRP A 237 1.38 -9.31 2.22
C TRP A 237 1.24 -9.80 3.66
N ALA A 238 0.05 -10.27 4.06
CA ALA A 238 -0.20 -10.80 5.38
C ALA A 238 0.46 -12.19 5.57
N ASP A 239 0.51 -13.00 4.52
CA ASP A 239 1.25 -14.28 4.52
C ASP A 239 2.76 -14.05 4.64
N LYS A 240 3.30 -13.06 3.92
CA LYS A 240 4.71 -12.66 4.01
C LYS A 240 5.09 -12.14 5.40
N ILE A 241 4.21 -11.38 6.05
CA ILE A 241 4.42 -10.96 7.45
C ILE A 241 4.49 -12.18 8.37
N ASN A 242 3.58 -13.14 8.21
CA ASN A 242 3.57 -14.36 9.01
C ASN A 242 4.84 -15.20 8.80
N GLU A 243 5.29 -15.36 7.56
CA GLU A 243 6.56 -16.03 7.23
C GLU A 243 7.75 -15.36 7.95
N ALA A 244 7.83 -14.03 7.90
CA ALA A 244 8.88 -13.29 8.58
C ALA A 244 8.85 -13.46 10.10
N ILE A 245 7.66 -13.46 10.71
CA ILE A 245 7.47 -13.69 12.14
C ILE A 245 8.02 -15.07 12.54
N GLU A 246 7.67 -16.13 11.81
CA GLU A 246 8.13 -17.49 12.11
C GLU A 246 9.66 -17.63 11.92
N SER A 247 10.22 -16.99 10.89
CA SER A 247 11.67 -16.93 10.68
C SER A 247 12.40 -16.25 11.84
N LEU A 248 11.90 -15.09 12.30
CA LEU A 248 12.46 -14.36 13.44
C LEU A 248 12.35 -15.14 14.75
N LYS A 249 11.22 -15.81 15.00
CA LYS A 249 11.04 -16.69 16.16
C LYS A 249 12.03 -17.86 16.15
N THR A 250 12.25 -18.46 14.98
CA THR A 250 13.20 -19.57 14.80
C THR A 250 14.64 -19.16 15.10
N VAL A 251 15.10 -18.00 14.61
CA VAL A 251 16.45 -17.51 14.90
C VAL A 251 16.62 -17.23 16.40
N ARG A 252 15.64 -16.60 17.04
CA ARG A 252 15.68 -16.33 18.49
C ARG A 252 15.68 -17.60 19.32
N SER A 253 14.87 -18.61 18.97
CA SER A 253 14.83 -19.87 19.71
C SER A 253 16.16 -20.63 19.62
N LYS A 254 16.82 -20.61 18.46
CA LYS A 254 18.18 -21.14 18.28
C LYS A 254 19.20 -20.38 19.14
N ALA A 255 19.17 -19.05 19.14
CA ALA A 255 20.07 -18.24 19.96
C ALA A 255 19.90 -18.50 21.47
N LYS A 256 18.65 -18.60 21.96
CA LYS A 256 18.35 -18.97 23.36
C LYS A 256 18.93 -20.35 23.72
N LYS A 257 18.81 -21.35 22.83
CA LYS A 257 19.38 -22.69 23.03
C LYS A 257 20.90 -22.68 23.07
N SER A 258 21.56 -21.94 22.17
CA SER A 258 23.02 -21.82 22.15
C SER A 258 23.58 -21.13 23.40
N ALA A 259 22.92 -20.07 23.90
CA ALA A 259 23.31 -19.40 25.13
C ALA A 259 23.20 -20.30 26.36
N SER A 260 22.16 -21.16 26.42
CA SER A 260 21.97 -22.12 27.51
C SER A 260 23.07 -23.21 27.55
N LEU A 261 23.61 -23.61 26.40
CA LEU A 261 24.67 -24.62 26.32
C LEU A 261 26.04 -24.08 26.74
N ALA A 262 26.32 -22.81 26.43
CA ALA A 262 27.56 -22.14 26.84
C ALA A 262 27.65 -21.94 28.36
N GLY A 263 26.52 -21.83 29.06
CA GLY A 263 26.48 -21.68 30.52
C GLY A 263 26.78 -22.97 31.31
N ILE A 264 26.75 -24.15 30.67
CA ILE A 264 26.93 -25.44 31.36
C ILE A 264 28.40 -25.92 31.35
N THR A 265 29.26 -25.31 30.53
CA THR A 265 30.72 -25.61 30.48
C THR A 265 31.54 -24.71 31.40
N GLY A 266 30.94 -24.21 32.48
CA GLY A 266 31.64 -23.55 33.58
C GLY A 266 32.65 -24.51 34.22
N SER A 267 33.93 -24.24 33.94
CA SER A 267 35.09 -24.96 34.45
C SER A 267 35.13 -25.02 36.00
N PRO A 268 35.70 -26.08 36.59
CA PRO A 268 35.89 -26.18 38.04
C PRO A 268 36.84 -25.09 38.56
N ALA A 269 36.58 -24.66 39.79
CA ALA A 269 37.34 -23.72 40.57
C ALA A 269 38.87 -23.89 40.45
N ALA A 270 39.57 -22.80 40.09
CA ALA A 270 40.94 -22.57 40.53
C ALA A 270 40.89 -21.46 41.58
N ASN A 271 41.15 -21.84 42.84
CA ASN A 271 41.38 -20.95 43.96
C ASN A 271 42.43 -19.89 43.57
N MET A 272 41.99 -18.64 43.37
CA MET A 272 42.89 -17.50 43.31
C MET A 272 42.84 -16.74 44.64
N VAL A 273 44.04 -16.63 45.18
CA VAL A 273 44.48 -15.99 46.42
C VAL A 273 43.96 -14.54 46.52
N PRO A 274 43.63 -14.04 47.73
CA PRO A 274 43.29 -12.63 47.93
C PRO A 274 44.57 -11.77 47.82
N GLY A 275 44.63 -10.89 46.83
CA GLY A 275 45.78 -10.02 46.59
C GLY A 275 45.39 -8.66 46.00
N GLU A 276 45.38 -7.66 46.89
CA GLU A 276 45.78 -6.27 46.68
C GLU A 276 44.88 -5.32 45.85
N ASN A 277 44.33 -4.33 46.58
CA ASN A 277 43.61 -3.17 46.06
C ASN A 277 44.54 -2.27 45.24
N VAL A 278 44.37 -2.24 43.92
CA VAL A 278 44.94 -1.17 43.10
C VAL A 278 43.92 -0.05 42.96
N VAL A 279 44.23 1.05 43.65
CA VAL A 279 43.60 2.36 43.51
C VAL A 279 43.74 2.81 42.06
N LEU A 280 42.61 2.98 41.36
CA LEU A 280 42.57 3.60 40.04
C LEU A 280 42.30 5.09 40.22
N GLU A 281 43.36 5.85 39.94
CA GLU A 281 43.46 7.30 40.03
C GLU A 281 42.55 7.97 39.00
N GLU A 282 41.78 8.93 39.50
CA GLU A 282 40.90 9.83 38.77
C GLU A 282 41.75 10.83 37.97
N ARG A 283 41.68 10.80 36.64
CA ARG A 283 42.26 11.84 35.78
C ARG A 283 41.17 12.54 34.98
N ASN A 284 40.69 13.63 35.57
CA ASN A 284 40.03 14.72 34.86
C ASN A 284 41.08 15.48 34.02
N GLU A 285 40.81 15.73 32.74
CA GLU A 285 40.70 17.11 32.22
C GLU A 285 40.23 17.17 30.74
N PRO A 286 39.60 18.29 30.34
CA PRO A 286 38.91 18.45 29.06
C PRO A 286 39.75 19.19 28.01
N ALA A 287 39.50 18.95 26.73
CA ALA A 287 39.97 19.83 25.66
C ALA A 287 38.87 20.09 24.64
N SER A 288 38.36 21.33 24.72
CA SER A 288 37.56 22.03 23.73
C SER A 288 38.35 22.23 22.43
N HIS A 289 37.74 21.95 21.28
CA HIS A 289 38.10 22.62 20.04
C HIS A 289 36.85 22.89 19.18
N LYS A 290 36.48 24.18 19.14
CA LYS A 290 35.69 24.84 18.11
C LYS A 290 36.65 25.39 17.05
N THR A 291 36.31 25.19 15.78
CA THR A 291 36.62 26.01 14.57
C THR A 291 35.82 25.32 13.46
N ASN A 292 34.60 25.75 13.11
CA ASN A 292 34.25 26.87 12.23
C ASN A 292 35.33 27.17 11.19
N ASP A 293 35.14 26.65 9.97
CA ASP A 293 35.43 27.42 8.78
C ASP A 293 34.48 27.04 7.64
N GLN A 294 34.04 28.12 7.03
CA GLN A 294 33.06 28.34 5.98
C GLN A 294 33.78 28.18 4.65
N GLN A 295 33.26 27.38 3.72
CA GLN A 295 33.68 27.49 2.32
C GLN A 295 32.49 27.40 1.37
N GLU A 296 32.12 28.59 0.94
CA GLU A 296 31.38 28.97 -0.24
C GLU A 296 32.23 28.67 -1.49
N SER A 297 31.65 27.99 -2.48
CA SER A 297 32.11 28.03 -3.88
C SER A 297 30.84 27.96 -4.72
N GLU A 298 30.36 29.12 -5.17
CA GLU A 298 30.77 29.81 -6.39
C GLU A 298 30.24 29.12 -7.66
N ILE A 299 29.07 29.64 -8.02
CA ILE A 299 28.41 29.69 -9.31
C ILE A 299 29.43 29.78 -10.46
N THR A 300 29.41 28.79 -11.36
CA THR A 300 29.91 29.01 -12.73
C THR A 300 28.72 29.01 -13.68
N GLN A 301 28.43 30.21 -14.20
CA GLN A 301 27.63 30.46 -15.38
C GLN A 301 28.34 29.87 -16.61
N THR A 302 27.62 29.10 -17.43
CA THR A 302 27.96 28.97 -18.85
C THR A 302 26.82 29.55 -19.68
N GLN A 303 27.19 30.59 -20.42
CA GLN A 303 26.38 31.28 -21.42
C GLN A 303 26.20 30.44 -22.70
N THR A 304 24.98 30.52 -23.23
CA THR A 304 24.62 30.74 -24.63
C THR A 304 25.09 29.76 -25.72
N ALA A 305 24.13 29.06 -26.33
CA ALA A 305 24.04 28.93 -27.78
C ALA A 305 22.58 28.75 -28.22
N THR A 306 22.00 29.84 -28.72
CA THR A 306 20.80 29.87 -29.54
C THR A 306 21.11 29.25 -30.90
N THR A 307 20.31 28.32 -31.38
CA THR A 307 20.24 28.04 -32.82
C THR A 307 18.79 27.76 -33.19
N ALA A 308 18.15 28.78 -33.76
CA ALA A 308 16.98 28.62 -34.59
C ALA A 308 17.42 27.99 -35.92
N GLY A 309 16.69 26.95 -36.36
CA GLY A 309 16.95 26.25 -37.61
C GLY A 309 15.68 25.58 -38.10
N HIS A 310 14.88 26.39 -38.79
CA HIS A 310 13.72 26.00 -39.59
C HIS A 310 14.20 25.07 -40.74
N SER A 311 13.56 23.92 -40.95
CA SER A 311 13.53 23.29 -42.27
C SER A 311 12.24 22.49 -42.43
N GLU A 312 11.40 23.03 -43.31
CA GLU A 312 10.32 22.33 -44.00
C GLU A 312 10.90 21.34 -45.03
N GLY A 313 10.06 20.39 -45.44
CA GLY A 313 10.27 19.47 -46.55
C GLY A 313 10.61 18.05 -46.09
N GLU A 314 10.11 16.97 -46.67
CA GLU A 314 9.14 16.80 -47.75
C GLU A 314 8.75 15.30 -47.74
N LYS A 315 7.62 15.00 -48.38
CA LYS A 315 7.02 13.66 -48.56
C LYS A 315 8.03 12.59 -49.01
N SER A 316 7.93 11.41 -48.39
CA SER A 316 8.28 10.15 -49.06
C SER A 316 7.28 9.06 -48.72
N ARG A 317 6.50 8.72 -49.74
CA ARG A 317 5.42 7.74 -49.82
C ARG A 317 6.04 6.40 -50.17
N GLY A 318 6.32 5.56 -49.17
CA GLY A 318 6.78 4.19 -49.35
C GLY A 318 5.62 3.26 -49.73
N LYS A 319 5.41 3.05 -51.04
CA LYS A 319 4.58 1.97 -51.60
C LYS A 319 5.20 0.62 -51.20
N ARG A 320 4.46 -0.25 -50.49
CA ARG A 320 4.77 -1.68 -50.44
C ARG A 320 3.75 -2.44 -51.28
N SER A 321 4.28 -3.07 -52.31
CA SER A 321 3.59 -3.88 -53.32
C SER A 321 3.19 -5.24 -52.75
N THR A 322 2.07 -5.70 -53.29
CA THR A 322 1.32 -6.95 -53.12
C THR A 322 2.17 -8.21 -53.22
N GLN A 323 1.88 -9.20 -52.36
CA GLN A 323 1.96 -10.60 -52.76
C GLN A 323 0.66 -11.31 -52.35
N ILE A 324 -0.09 -11.69 -53.37
CA ILE A 324 -1.30 -12.49 -53.36
C ILE A 324 -0.90 -13.94 -53.06
N SER A 325 -1.54 -14.57 -52.08
CA SER A 325 -1.59 -16.02 -51.97
C SER A 325 -3.02 -16.45 -51.63
N GLN A 326 -3.69 -16.93 -52.67
CA GLN A 326 -4.61 -18.07 -52.74
C GLN A 326 -5.67 -18.26 -51.65
N GLU A 327 -6.90 -17.92 -52.06
CA GLU A 327 -8.15 -18.65 -51.83
C GLU A 327 -8.02 -20.05 -51.22
N THR A 328 -8.61 -20.21 -50.04
CA THR A 328 -9.27 -21.46 -49.66
C THR A 328 -10.75 -21.13 -49.46
N GLU A 329 -11.57 -21.59 -50.40
CA GLU A 329 -13.02 -21.71 -50.27
C GLU A 329 -13.36 -22.48 -48.98
N ILE A 330 -14.15 -21.86 -48.11
CA ILE A 330 -14.89 -22.58 -47.08
C ILE A 330 -16.35 -22.18 -47.23
N SER A 331 -17.17 -23.20 -47.48
CA SER A 331 -18.61 -23.12 -47.72
C SER A 331 -19.38 -22.42 -46.59
N PRO A 332 -20.43 -21.65 -46.90
CA PRO A 332 -21.32 -21.08 -45.89
C PRO A 332 -22.28 -22.15 -45.38
N LEU A 333 -22.13 -22.54 -44.11
CA LEU A 333 -23.15 -23.27 -43.38
C LEU A 333 -24.17 -22.26 -42.84
N THR A 334 -25.32 -22.21 -43.52
CA THR A 334 -26.58 -21.69 -42.98
C THR A 334 -26.98 -22.51 -41.76
N LEU A 335 -26.99 -21.89 -40.58
CA LEU A 335 -27.73 -22.37 -39.42
C LEU A 335 -28.71 -21.28 -39.01
N GLU A 336 -29.95 -21.41 -39.47
CA GLU A 336 -31.09 -20.74 -38.89
C GLU A 336 -31.30 -21.29 -37.48
N HIS A 337 -31.33 -20.42 -36.46
CA HIS A 337 -31.98 -20.76 -35.21
C HIS A 337 -32.60 -19.55 -34.52
N GLU A 338 -33.93 -19.62 -34.52
CA GLU A 338 -35.00 -18.97 -33.78
C GLU A 338 -34.65 -18.03 -32.60
N GLU A 339 -35.20 -16.82 -32.73
CA GLU A 339 -36.15 -16.17 -31.81
C GLU A 339 -36.17 -16.62 -30.34
N GLY A 340 -35.90 -15.67 -29.43
CA GLY A 340 -36.19 -15.85 -28.01
C GLY A 340 -35.67 -14.73 -27.11
N SER A 341 -36.19 -13.51 -27.26
CA SER A 341 -35.92 -12.40 -26.35
C SER A 341 -37.06 -12.25 -25.32
N PRO A 342 -36.80 -12.40 -24.01
CA PRO A 342 -37.68 -11.84 -23.00
C PRO A 342 -37.07 -10.56 -22.42
N THR A 343 -37.49 -9.42 -22.96
CA THR A 343 -37.43 -8.12 -22.31
C THR A 343 -38.21 -8.15 -20.98
N THR A 344 -37.51 -8.24 -19.86
CA THR A 344 -38.06 -8.00 -18.53
C THR A 344 -38.19 -6.50 -18.28
N LYS A 345 -39.42 -6.00 -18.36
CA LYS A 345 -39.78 -4.63 -17.94
C LYS A 345 -39.83 -4.56 -16.40
N PRO A 346 -39.24 -3.54 -15.74
CA PRO A 346 -39.46 -3.30 -14.32
C PRO A 346 -40.83 -2.65 -14.09
N GLN A 347 -41.67 -3.30 -13.29
CA GLN A 347 -43.09 -2.95 -13.05
C GLN A 347 -43.29 -2.22 -11.70
N TRP A 348 -42.35 -1.37 -11.28
CA TRP A 348 -42.30 -0.79 -9.92
C TRP A 348 -42.80 0.66 -9.79
N LEU A 349 -43.76 1.10 -10.62
CA LEU A 349 -44.26 2.50 -10.60
C LEU A 349 -45.73 2.68 -10.23
N LEU A 350 -46.33 1.79 -9.42
CA LEU A 350 -47.73 1.97 -8.98
C LEU A 350 -48.00 1.57 -7.52
N MET A 351 -47.35 2.22 -6.54
CA MET A 351 -47.81 2.19 -5.14
C MET A 351 -47.65 3.55 -4.43
N ALA A 352 -47.97 4.65 -5.12
CA ALA A 352 -48.02 6.00 -4.52
C ALA A 352 -49.29 6.73 -4.92
N ALA A 353 -50.45 6.15 -4.61
CA ALA A 353 -51.73 6.86 -4.59
C ALA A 353 -52.74 6.02 -3.81
N LEU A 354 -52.70 6.09 -2.47
CA LEU A 354 -53.80 5.73 -1.55
C LEU A 354 -53.42 6.17 -0.12
N LEU A 355 -53.25 7.47 0.06
CA LEU A 355 -53.34 8.16 1.35
C LEU A 355 -54.07 9.49 1.10
N ILE A 356 -55.39 9.40 1.00
CA ILE A 356 -56.35 10.46 1.35
C ILE A 356 -57.32 9.83 2.32
#